data_AF-A0A2N5ZB61-F1
#
_entry.id   AF-A0A2N5ZB61-F1
#
_cell.length_a   1.000
_cell.length_b   1.000
_cell.length_c   1.000
_cell.angle_alpha   90.00
_cell.angle_beta   90.00
_cell.angle_gamma   90.00
#
_symmetry.space_group_name_H-M   'P 1'
#
loop_
_entity.id
_entity.type
_entity.pdbx_description
1 polymer ?
#
loop_
_entity_poly.entity_id
_entity_poly.type
_entity_poly.pdbx_seq_one_letter_code
_entity_poly.pdbx_strand_id
1 'polypeptide(L)'
;MSFKLPDLKYDYNALEPYIDAQTMEIHHTKHHGGYTTKLNAALEAENVSGKSIEEILGSVSKYNMGIRNNGGGYFNHNLFWEIMSPNGGGNPTGDIGNAIAETFGSYDKFKDEFANAAATRFGSGWAWLVKENGKLKIGSTPNQDNPLMDVSDFKGQPLLGLDVWEHAYYLKYQNRRPEYIDAFFNVINWDKVNELFKG
;
A
#
# COMPACT_ATOMS: atom_id res chain seq x y z
N MET A 1 -16.16 -15.39 10.13
CA MET A 1 -15.77 -14.02 10.51
C MET A 1 -15.61 -13.21 9.24
N SER A 2 -16.09 -11.98 9.22
CA SER A 2 -15.96 -11.06 8.08
C SER A 2 -14.84 -10.05 8.33
N PHE A 3 -14.19 -9.62 7.25
CA PHE A 3 -13.23 -8.52 7.27
C PHE A 3 -13.96 -7.20 7.56
N LYS A 4 -13.30 -6.27 8.27
CA LYS A 4 -13.86 -4.97 8.67
C LYS A 4 -13.01 -3.85 8.11
N LEU A 5 -13.67 -2.76 7.70
CA LEU A 5 -12.98 -1.51 7.37
C LEU A 5 -12.35 -0.99 8.68
N PRO A 6 -11.02 -0.86 8.78
CA PRO A 6 -10.40 -0.33 9.99
C PRO A 6 -10.72 1.15 10.16
N ASP A 7 -10.82 1.62 11.41
CA ASP A 7 -10.83 3.06 11.67
C ASP A 7 -9.42 3.63 11.43
N LEU A 8 -9.36 4.85 10.87
CA LEU A 8 -8.08 5.56 10.72
C LEU A 8 -7.58 6.02 12.10
N LYS A 9 -6.25 6.00 12.28
CA LYS A 9 -5.59 6.46 13.52
C LYS A 9 -5.40 7.99 13.57
N TYR A 10 -5.93 8.70 12.59
CA TYR A 10 -5.82 10.14 12.41
C TYR A 10 -7.02 10.65 11.59
N ASP A 11 -7.35 11.93 11.77
CA ASP A 11 -8.46 12.57 11.06
C ASP A 11 -8.18 12.66 9.54
N TYR A 12 -9.24 12.77 8.73
CA TYR A 12 -9.10 12.81 7.27
C TYR A 12 -8.25 13.99 6.76
N ASN A 13 -8.24 15.12 7.47
CA ASN A 13 -7.42 16.29 7.12
C ASN A 13 -6.00 16.26 7.72
N ALA A 14 -5.64 15.23 8.47
CA ALA A 14 -4.38 15.19 9.21
C ALA A 14 -3.13 15.11 8.31
N LEU A 15 -3.31 14.70 7.04
CA LEU A 15 -2.22 14.60 6.05
C LEU A 15 -2.12 15.82 5.13
N GLU A 16 -2.87 16.90 5.39
CA GLU A 16 -2.68 18.18 4.69
C GLU A 16 -1.29 18.78 5.03
N PRO A 17 -0.63 19.45 4.08
CA PRO A 17 -1.08 19.79 2.75
C PRO A 17 -0.75 18.72 1.70
N TYR A 18 -0.41 17.49 2.08
CA TYR A 18 0.11 16.47 1.15
C TYR A 18 -0.99 15.62 0.53
N ILE A 19 -2.01 15.22 1.30
CA ILE A 19 -3.20 14.53 0.79
C ILE A 19 -4.42 15.27 1.35
N ASP A 20 -5.34 15.66 0.47
CA ASP A 20 -6.50 16.45 0.90
C ASP A 20 -7.54 15.61 1.63
N ALA A 21 -8.27 16.26 2.54
CA ALA A 21 -9.27 15.60 3.39
C ALA A 21 -10.37 14.91 2.59
N GLN A 22 -10.77 15.49 1.46
CA GLN A 22 -11.82 14.94 0.60
C GLN A 22 -11.35 13.64 -0.06
N THR A 23 -10.12 13.59 -0.57
CA THR A 23 -9.48 12.36 -1.05
C THR A 23 -9.43 11.32 0.06
N MET A 24 -8.93 11.66 1.25
CA MET A 24 -8.83 10.71 2.38
C MET A 24 -10.18 10.11 2.76
N GLU A 25 -11.24 10.92 2.86
CA GLU A 25 -12.58 10.46 3.19
C GLU A 25 -13.17 9.54 2.12
N ILE A 26 -13.06 9.91 0.83
CA ILE A 26 -13.61 9.11 -0.27
C ILE A 26 -12.82 7.81 -0.45
N HIS A 27 -11.49 7.89 -0.40
CA HIS A 27 -10.59 6.75 -0.56
C HIS A 27 -10.79 5.72 0.56
N HIS A 28 -10.95 6.17 1.80
CA HIS A 28 -11.25 5.30 2.92
C HIS A 28 -12.69 4.76 2.89
N THR A 29 -13.69 5.64 2.88
CA THR A 29 -15.09 5.22 3.10
C THR A 29 -15.76 4.60 1.87
N LYS A 30 -15.32 4.96 0.66
CA LYS A 30 -15.93 4.47 -0.60
C LYS A 30 -15.07 3.40 -1.26
N HIS A 31 -13.81 3.69 -1.54
CA HIS A 31 -12.95 2.73 -2.25
C HIS A 31 -12.59 1.55 -1.33
N HIS A 32 -11.93 1.82 -0.20
CA HIS A 32 -11.56 0.76 0.75
C HIS A 32 -12.80 0.08 1.35
N GLY A 33 -13.80 0.85 1.81
CA GLY A 33 -15.08 0.28 2.27
C GLY A 33 -15.79 -0.60 1.24
N GLY A 34 -15.70 -0.23 -0.05
CA GLY A 34 -16.20 -1.02 -1.16
C GLY A 34 -15.45 -2.33 -1.34
N TYR A 35 -14.12 -2.32 -1.29
CA TYR A 35 -13.30 -3.54 -1.33
C TYR A 35 -13.63 -4.47 -0.17
N THR A 36 -13.72 -3.96 1.06
CA THR A 36 -14.07 -4.77 2.24
C THR A 36 -15.43 -5.45 2.09
N THR A 37 -16.45 -4.70 1.67
CA THR A 37 -17.81 -5.22 1.50
C THR A 37 -17.85 -6.31 0.41
N LYS A 38 -17.23 -6.05 -0.74
CA LYS A 38 -17.22 -6.97 -1.88
C LYS A 38 -16.34 -8.20 -1.64
N LEU A 39 -15.25 -8.06 -0.87
CA LEU A 39 -14.44 -9.19 -0.43
C LEU A 39 -15.27 -10.16 0.40
N ASN A 40 -15.99 -9.66 1.41
CA ASN A 40 -16.83 -10.50 2.25
C ASN A 40 -17.90 -11.25 1.44
N ALA A 41 -18.58 -10.56 0.51
CA ALA A 41 -19.56 -11.19 -0.36
C ALA A 41 -18.94 -12.28 -1.28
N ALA A 42 -17.73 -12.04 -1.80
CA ALA A 42 -17.04 -13.01 -2.65
C ALA A 42 -16.56 -14.24 -1.88
N LEU A 43 -16.11 -14.07 -0.63
CA LEU A 43 -15.71 -15.17 0.25
C LEU A 43 -16.92 -16.03 0.65
N GLU A 44 -18.05 -15.40 0.96
CA GLU A 44 -19.30 -16.11 1.25
C GLU A 44 -19.76 -16.95 0.05
N ALA A 45 -19.73 -16.37 -1.15
CA ALA A 45 -20.11 -17.06 -2.38
C ALA A 45 -19.24 -18.31 -2.68
N GLU A 46 -17.97 -18.32 -2.27
CA GLU A 46 -17.06 -19.47 -2.42
C GLU A 46 -16.94 -20.33 -1.15
N ASN A 47 -17.72 -20.06 -0.11
CA ASN A 47 -17.64 -20.74 1.19
C ASN A 47 -16.22 -20.70 1.82
N VAL A 48 -15.47 -19.62 1.59
CA VAL A 48 -14.15 -19.41 2.18
C VAL A 48 -14.30 -18.72 3.53
N SER A 49 -13.82 -19.36 4.60
CA SER A 49 -13.87 -18.79 5.95
C SER A 49 -12.69 -19.24 6.80
N GLY A 50 -12.44 -18.52 7.89
CA GLY A 50 -11.42 -18.90 8.89
C GLY A 50 -9.97 -18.63 8.49
N LYS A 51 -9.74 -17.98 7.35
CA LYS A 51 -8.41 -17.60 6.87
C LYS A 51 -8.11 -16.12 7.10
N SER A 52 -6.85 -15.80 7.35
CA SER A 52 -6.35 -14.42 7.31
C SER A 52 -6.35 -13.89 5.88
N ILE A 53 -6.23 -12.56 5.73
CA ILE A 53 -6.14 -11.97 4.39
C ILE A 53 -4.86 -12.42 3.67
N GLU A 54 -3.75 -12.54 4.39
CA GLU A 54 -2.46 -12.99 3.86
C GLU A 54 -2.54 -14.44 3.37
N GLU A 55 -3.21 -15.33 4.10
CA GLU A 55 -3.42 -16.72 3.67
C GLU A 55 -4.28 -16.82 2.40
N ILE A 56 -5.30 -15.95 2.29
CA ILE A 56 -6.13 -15.86 1.09
C ILE A 56 -5.28 -15.37 -0.09
N LEU A 57 -4.52 -14.28 0.10
CA LEU A 57 -3.67 -13.71 -0.95
C LEU A 57 -2.57 -14.67 -1.40
N GLY A 58 -1.90 -15.34 -0.46
CA GLY A 58 -0.86 -16.33 -0.76
C GLY A 58 -1.35 -17.56 -1.52
N SER A 59 -2.67 -17.71 -1.72
CA SER A 59 -3.28 -18.76 -2.54
C SER A 59 -4.35 -18.22 -3.49
N VAL A 60 -4.23 -16.95 -3.88
CA VAL A 60 -5.32 -16.22 -4.55
C VAL A 60 -5.68 -16.79 -5.92
N SER A 61 -4.75 -17.46 -6.59
CA SER A 61 -5.00 -18.19 -7.85
C SER A 61 -6.10 -19.25 -7.76
N LYS A 62 -6.42 -19.73 -6.54
CA LYS A 62 -7.44 -20.75 -6.28
C LYS A 62 -8.86 -20.19 -6.21
N TYR A 63 -9.00 -18.87 -6.12
CA TYR A 63 -10.28 -18.18 -5.92
C TYR A 63 -10.66 -17.35 -7.14
N ASN A 64 -11.92 -16.92 -7.21
CA ASN A 64 -12.36 -16.03 -8.28
C ASN A 64 -11.69 -14.65 -8.25
N MET A 65 -11.82 -13.93 -9.36
CA MET A 65 -11.34 -12.56 -9.52
C MET A 65 -11.93 -11.56 -8.51
N GLY A 66 -13.12 -11.83 -7.97
CA GLY A 66 -13.73 -11.03 -6.90
C GLY A 66 -12.91 -11.08 -5.62
N ILE A 67 -12.47 -12.26 -5.19
CA ILE A 67 -11.58 -12.42 -4.03
C ILE A 67 -10.21 -11.80 -4.33
N ARG A 68 -9.66 -11.99 -5.54
CA ARG A 68 -8.38 -11.38 -5.91
C ARG A 68 -8.41 -9.85 -5.85
N ASN A 69 -9.34 -9.23 -6.58
CA ASN A 69 -9.37 -7.79 -6.73
C ASN A 69 -9.74 -7.09 -5.41
N ASN A 70 -10.73 -7.62 -4.68
CA ASN A 70 -11.19 -7.00 -3.44
C ASN A 70 -10.33 -7.39 -2.23
N GLY A 71 -9.75 -8.60 -2.22
CA GLY A 71 -8.79 -9.03 -1.22
C GLY A 71 -7.49 -8.23 -1.31
N GLY A 72 -7.00 -8.05 -2.53
CA GLY A 72 -5.89 -7.13 -2.81
C GLY A 72 -6.21 -5.72 -2.34
N GLY A 73 -7.37 -5.18 -2.76
CA GLY A 73 -7.79 -3.84 -2.36
C GLY A 73 -7.87 -3.67 -0.84
N TYR A 74 -8.46 -4.62 -0.13
CA TYR A 74 -8.52 -4.61 1.33
C TYR A 74 -7.13 -4.61 1.99
N PHE A 75 -6.25 -5.54 1.60
CA PHE A 75 -4.90 -5.61 2.17
C PHE A 75 -4.08 -4.35 1.88
N ASN A 76 -4.09 -3.89 0.63
CA ASN A 76 -3.25 -2.77 0.20
C ASN A 76 -3.60 -1.50 0.97
N HIS A 77 -4.89 -1.22 1.15
CA HIS A 77 -5.34 -0.02 1.85
C HIS A 77 -5.15 -0.12 3.36
N ASN A 78 -5.34 -1.30 3.97
CA ASN A 78 -4.97 -1.50 5.38
C ASN A 78 -3.51 -1.10 5.64
N LEU A 79 -2.59 -1.58 4.80
CA LEU A 79 -1.18 -1.21 4.90
C LEU A 79 -0.98 0.29 4.64
N PHE A 80 -1.58 0.84 3.59
CA PHE A 80 -1.44 2.24 3.18
C PHE A 80 -1.78 3.24 4.30
N TRP A 81 -2.86 3.00 5.03
CA TRP A 81 -3.25 3.87 6.14
C TRP A 81 -2.28 3.80 7.31
N GLU A 82 -1.75 2.62 7.62
CA GLU A 82 -0.82 2.45 8.76
C GLU A 82 0.56 3.05 8.51
N ILE A 83 1.02 3.03 7.26
CA ILE A 83 2.33 3.55 6.85
C ILE A 83 2.34 5.05 6.57
N MET A 84 1.23 5.75 6.82
CA MET A 84 1.15 7.21 6.79
C MET A 84 0.87 7.78 8.18
N SER A 85 1.35 8.99 8.45
CA SER A 85 1.18 9.68 9.72
C SER A 85 1.22 11.21 9.53
N PRO A 86 0.43 11.98 10.31
CA PRO A 86 0.53 13.45 10.34
C PRO A 86 1.90 13.95 10.85
N ASN A 87 2.61 13.11 11.62
CA ASN A 87 3.97 13.39 12.10
C ASN A 87 5.02 12.57 11.32
N GLY A 88 4.66 12.12 10.12
CA GLY A 88 5.52 11.32 9.26
C GLY A 88 6.54 12.15 8.48
N GLY A 89 7.13 11.50 7.48
CA GLY A 89 8.13 12.08 6.61
C GLY A 89 9.53 12.07 7.21
N GLY A 90 10.38 12.97 6.70
CA GLY A 90 11.80 12.98 7.03
C GLY A 90 12.53 11.75 6.50
N ASN A 91 13.70 11.48 7.09
CA ASN A 91 14.53 10.34 6.74
C ASN A 91 14.14 9.10 7.54
N PRO A 92 14.26 7.89 6.96
CA PRO A 92 14.07 6.65 7.70
C PRO A 92 15.09 6.57 8.84
N THR A 93 14.63 6.16 10.01
CA THR A 93 15.44 5.93 11.21
C THR A 93 15.44 4.45 11.56
N GLY A 94 16.34 4.01 12.44
CA GLY A 94 16.39 2.62 12.90
C GLY A 94 16.84 1.61 11.83
N ASP A 95 16.42 0.36 11.99
CA ASP A 95 16.90 -0.76 11.19
C ASP A 95 16.54 -0.61 9.70
N ILE A 96 15.37 -0.04 9.38
CA ILE A 96 14.99 0.21 8.00
C ILE A 96 15.89 1.27 7.34
N GLY A 97 16.31 2.30 8.08
CA GLY A 97 17.22 3.33 7.55
C GLY A 97 18.58 2.74 7.17
N ASN A 98 19.12 1.85 8.02
CA ASN A 98 20.35 1.12 7.73
C ASN A 98 20.18 0.20 6.51
N ALA A 99 19.10 -0.60 6.47
CA ALA A 99 18.83 -1.51 5.36
C ALA A 99 18.64 -0.77 4.02
N ILE A 100 18.02 0.42 4.04
CA ILE A 100 17.89 1.29 2.88
C ILE A 100 19.28 1.79 2.43
N ALA A 101 20.09 2.30 3.36
CA ALA A 101 21.43 2.78 3.03
C ALA A 101 22.33 1.65 2.50
N GLU A 102 22.24 0.44 3.05
CA GLU A 102 23.00 -0.73 2.59
C GLU A 102 22.54 -1.21 1.21
N THR A 103 21.23 -1.21 0.93
CA THR A 103 20.69 -1.76 -0.33
C THR A 103 20.78 -0.76 -1.48
N PHE A 104 20.40 0.50 -1.24
CA PHE A 104 20.27 1.53 -2.29
C PHE A 104 21.44 2.53 -2.25
N GLY A 105 22.29 2.48 -1.23
CA GLY A 105 23.44 3.36 -1.04
C GLY A 105 23.13 4.66 -0.30
N SER A 106 21.91 5.20 -0.43
CA SER A 106 21.42 6.34 0.35
C SER A 106 19.90 6.41 0.33
N TYR A 107 19.33 7.21 1.24
CA TYR A 107 17.89 7.49 1.23
C TYR A 107 17.45 8.22 -0.05
N ASP A 108 18.25 9.16 -0.54
CA ASP A 108 17.94 9.88 -1.79
C ASP A 108 17.84 8.92 -2.99
N LYS A 109 18.78 7.97 -3.11
CA LYS A 109 18.72 6.94 -4.16
C LYS A 109 17.50 6.04 -4.02
N PHE A 110 17.15 5.67 -2.79
CA PHE A 110 15.89 4.96 -2.52
C PHE A 110 14.67 5.76 -2.97
N LYS A 111 14.62 7.06 -2.66
CA LYS A 111 13.51 7.94 -3.09
C LYS A 111 13.40 7.98 -4.61
N ASP A 112 14.53 8.15 -5.31
CA ASP A 112 14.57 8.19 -6.78
C ASP A 112 14.06 6.88 -7.40
N GLU A 113 14.54 5.73 -6.90
CA GLU A 113 14.11 4.41 -7.39
C GLU A 113 12.64 4.12 -7.09
N PHE A 114 12.16 4.44 -5.88
CA PHE A 114 10.77 4.26 -5.48
C PHE A 114 9.84 5.17 -6.27
N ALA A 115 10.22 6.45 -6.44
CA ALA A 115 9.46 7.41 -7.23
C ALA A 115 9.38 6.99 -8.70
N ASN A 116 10.48 6.48 -9.27
CA ASN A 116 10.47 5.93 -10.62
C ASN A 116 9.52 4.72 -10.75
N ALA A 117 9.53 3.78 -9.80
CA ALA A 117 8.62 2.64 -9.82
C ALA A 117 7.13 3.05 -9.74
N ALA A 118 6.83 4.10 -8.97
CA ALA A 118 5.49 4.68 -8.85
C ALA A 118 5.06 5.45 -10.12
N ALA A 119 5.94 6.25 -10.69
CA ALA A 119 5.66 7.06 -11.87
C ALA A 119 5.49 6.19 -13.13
N THR A 120 6.31 5.15 -13.28
CA THR A 120 6.33 4.28 -14.47
C THR A 120 5.28 3.17 -14.44
N ARG A 121 4.53 3.00 -13.34
CA ARG A 121 3.37 2.10 -13.29
C ARG A 121 2.27 2.65 -14.22
N PHE A 122 2.21 2.12 -15.43
CA PHE A 122 1.17 2.49 -16.38
C PHE A 122 -0.21 2.01 -15.92
N GLY A 123 -1.21 2.90 -16.02
CA GLY A 123 -2.55 2.68 -15.51
C GLY A 123 -2.61 2.71 -13.98
N SER A 124 -3.52 1.90 -13.44
CA SER A 124 -3.75 1.73 -12.01
C SER A 124 -2.78 0.72 -11.40
N GLY A 125 -2.36 0.96 -10.15
CA GLY A 125 -1.48 0.03 -9.45
C GLY A 125 -0.90 0.61 -8.17
N TRP A 126 0.14 -0.07 -7.69
CA TRP A 126 0.84 0.26 -6.46
C TRP A 126 2.35 0.17 -6.66
N ALA A 127 3.11 1.08 -6.03
CA ALA A 127 4.54 0.95 -5.85
C ALA A 127 4.85 0.39 -4.46
N TRP A 128 5.87 -0.44 -4.35
CA TRP A 128 6.18 -1.19 -3.14
C TRP A 128 7.65 -1.14 -2.78
N LEU A 129 7.92 -1.05 -1.48
CA LEU A 129 9.16 -1.50 -0.87
C LEU A 129 8.84 -2.83 -0.16
N VAL A 130 9.58 -3.88 -0.49
CA VAL A 130 9.40 -5.20 0.11
C VAL A 130 10.69 -5.73 0.70
N LYS A 131 10.58 -6.61 1.69
CA LYS A 131 11.66 -7.46 2.19
C LYS A 131 11.51 -8.86 1.59
N GLU A 132 12.52 -9.32 0.88
CA GLU A 132 12.58 -10.68 0.31
C GLU A 132 13.94 -11.30 0.66
N ASN A 133 13.92 -12.44 1.35
CA ASN A 133 15.14 -13.14 1.78
C ASN A 133 16.14 -12.24 2.52
N GLY A 134 15.61 -11.35 3.37
CA GLY A 134 16.41 -10.40 4.15
C GLY A 134 16.93 -9.18 3.39
N LYS A 135 16.62 -9.03 2.10
CA LYS A 135 17.02 -7.88 1.28
C LYS A 135 15.83 -7.01 0.91
N LEU A 136 16.07 -5.71 0.77
CA LEU A 136 15.06 -4.78 0.28
C LEU A 136 14.99 -4.82 -1.25
N LYS A 137 13.77 -4.69 -1.79
CA LYS A 137 13.50 -4.54 -3.22
C LYS A 137 12.42 -3.51 -3.44
N ILE A 138 12.53 -2.78 -4.55
CA ILE A 138 11.51 -1.85 -5.03
C ILE A 138 10.86 -2.44 -6.29
N GLY A 139 9.56 -2.25 -6.43
CA GLY A 139 8.82 -2.66 -7.61
C GLY A 139 7.42 -2.09 -7.62
N SER A 140 6.60 -2.54 -8.56
CA SER A 140 5.20 -2.15 -8.64
C SER A 140 4.33 -3.31 -9.11
N THR A 141 3.05 -3.27 -8.76
CA THR A 141 2.05 -4.24 -9.21
C THR A 141 0.88 -3.53 -9.91
N PRO A 142 0.22 -4.20 -10.87
CA PRO A 142 -0.96 -3.64 -11.53
C PRO A 142 -2.20 -3.76 -10.63
N ASN A 143 -3.15 -2.85 -10.84
CA ASN A 143 -4.47 -2.88 -10.21
C ASN A 143 -4.39 -3.01 -8.67
N GLN A 144 -5.03 -4.02 -8.09
CA GLN A 144 -4.98 -4.33 -6.67
C GLN A 144 -4.09 -5.55 -6.35
N ASP A 145 -3.35 -6.05 -7.34
CA ASP A 145 -2.39 -7.10 -7.05
C ASP A 145 -1.32 -6.60 -6.09
N ASN A 146 -0.73 -7.49 -5.30
CA ASN A 146 0.28 -7.12 -4.33
C ASN A 146 1.33 -8.22 -4.13
N PRO A 147 2.44 -7.92 -3.43
CA PRO A 147 3.56 -8.84 -3.35
C PRO A 147 3.31 -10.16 -2.61
N LEU A 148 2.20 -10.29 -1.87
CA LEU A 148 1.81 -11.52 -1.19
C LEU A 148 1.08 -12.50 -2.11
N MET A 149 0.53 -12.02 -3.23
CA MET A 149 -0.31 -12.86 -4.10
C MET A 149 0.51 -13.89 -4.85
N ASP A 150 0.11 -15.17 -4.84
CA ASP A 150 0.79 -16.26 -5.58
C ASP A 150 0.92 -15.99 -7.10
N VAL A 151 -0.02 -15.25 -7.68
CA VAL A 151 -0.02 -14.78 -9.09
C VAL A 151 0.82 -13.53 -9.37
N SER A 152 1.38 -12.85 -8.36
CA SER A 152 2.18 -11.63 -8.57
C SER A 152 3.58 -11.95 -9.09
N ASP A 153 4.02 -11.23 -10.12
CA ASP A 153 5.40 -11.30 -10.64
C ASP A 153 6.43 -10.58 -9.76
N PHE A 154 5.96 -9.74 -8.83
CA PHE A 154 6.80 -9.06 -7.84
C PHE A 154 6.44 -9.57 -6.44
N LYS A 155 7.40 -10.15 -5.71
CA LYS A 155 7.19 -10.85 -4.45
C LYS A 155 7.99 -10.22 -3.31
N GLY A 156 7.51 -10.45 -2.09
CA GLY A 156 8.20 -10.11 -0.85
C GLY A 156 7.21 -9.68 0.24
N GLN A 157 7.69 -9.51 1.46
CA GLN A 157 6.89 -8.94 2.55
C GLN A 157 6.76 -7.43 2.34
N PRO A 158 5.54 -6.88 2.14
CA PRO A 158 5.35 -5.44 1.95
C PRO A 158 5.69 -4.64 3.21
N LEU A 159 6.49 -3.60 3.04
CA LEU A 159 6.90 -2.66 4.10
C LEU A 159 6.34 -1.25 3.86
N LEU A 160 6.35 -0.82 2.60
CA LEU A 160 5.69 0.39 2.12
C LEU A 160 4.89 0.06 0.88
N GLY A 161 3.72 0.67 0.74
CA GLY A 161 2.91 0.66 -0.46
C GLY A 161 2.42 2.06 -0.75
N LEU A 162 2.59 2.54 -1.99
CA LEU A 162 2.02 3.80 -2.46
C LEU A 162 0.94 3.51 -3.50
N ASP A 163 -0.30 3.93 -3.22
CA ASP A 163 -1.41 3.85 -4.16
C ASP A 163 -1.19 4.86 -5.29
N VAL A 164 -1.05 4.39 -6.54
CA VAL A 164 -0.95 5.24 -7.73
C VAL A 164 -2.16 5.09 -8.66
N TRP A 165 -3.27 4.54 -8.17
CA TRP A 165 -4.58 4.74 -8.79
C TRP A 165 -4.94 6.22 -8.77
N GLU A 166 -5.58 6.70 -9.84
CA GLU A 166 -5.93 8.12 -9.96
C GLU A 166 -6.81 8.61 -8.80
N HIS A 167 -7.69 7.77 -8.24
CA HIS A 167 -8.52 8.17 -7.08
C HIS A 167 -7.70 8.60 -5.86
N ALA A 168 -6.44 8.18 -5.74
CA ALA A 168 -5.59 8.52 -4.59
C ALA A 168 -5.02 9.94 -4.65
N TYR A 169 -5.07 10.61 -5.82
CA TYR A 169 -4.43 11.91 -5.99
C TYR A 169 -5.15 12.89 -6.92
N TYR A 170 -6.12 12.45 -7.74
CA TYR A 170 -6.60 13.28 -8.85
C TYR A 170 -7.31 14.56 -8.39
N LEU A 171 -7.99 14.54 -7.24
CA LEU A 171 -8.69 15.72 -6.72
C LEU A 171 -7.73 16.89 -6.46
N LYS A 172 -6.51 16.60 -5.98
CA LYS A 172 -5.49 17.60 -5.66
C LYS A 172 -4.44 17.80 -6.74
N TYR A 173 -3.93 16.71 -7.32
CA TYR A 173 -2.79 16.71 -8.23
C TYR A 173 -3.17 16.55 -9.70
N GLN A 174 -4.41 16.12 -10.01
CA GLN A 174 -4.86 15.82 -11.37
C GLN A 174 -3.86 14.88 -12.08
N ASN A 175 -3.32 15.28 -13.23
CA ASN A 175 -2.34 14.49 -13.98
C ASN A 175 -0.91 14.54 -13.40
N ARG A 176 -0.66 15.33 -12.36
CA ARG A 176 0.68 15.57 -11.78
C ARG A 176 1.04 14.49 -10.75
N ARG A 177 0.95 13.22 -11.15
CA ARG A 177 1.34 12.07 -10.31
C ARG A 177 2.75 12.23 -9.68
N PRO A 178 3.78 12.78 -10.36
CA PRO A 178 5.07 13.02 -9.73
C PRO A 178 5.00 13.91 -8.47
N GLU A 179 4.18 14.96 -8.48
CA GLU A 179 4.02 15.83 -7.30
C GLU A 179 3.35 15.11 -6.13
N TYR A 180 2.41 14.21 -6.40
CA TYR A 180 1.80 13.35 -5.40
C TYR A 180 2.80 12.35 -4.79
N ILE A 181 3.65 11.75 -5.63
CA ILE A 181 4.71 10.84 -5.19
C ILE A 181 5.69 11.59 -4.28
N ASP A 182 6.08 12.81 -4.64
CA ASP A 182 6.95 13.65 -3.81
C ASP A 182 6.27 14.03 -2.49
N ALA A 183 4.96 14.33 -2.53
CA ALA A 183 4.17 14.65 -1.35
C ALA A 183 4.09 13.46 -0.38
N PHE A 184 3.94 12.23 -0.88
CA PHE A 184 3.87 11.01 -0.08
C PHE A 184 5.08 10.85 0.85
N PHE A 185 6.30 11.19 0.39
CA PHE A 185 7.51 11.11 1.24
C PHE A 185 7.47 12.01 2.48
N ASN A 186 6.54 12.98 2.56
CA ASN A 186 6.37 13.85 3.73
C ASN A 186 5.41 13.29 4.78
N VAL A 187 4.72 12.18 4.49
CA VAL A 187 3.75 11.58 5.41
C VAL A 187 4.10 10.14 5.79
N ILE A 188 5.22 9.58 5.30
CA ILE A 188 5.62 8.21 5.62
C ILE A 188 5.83 8.04 7.13
N ASN A 189 5.15 7.06 7.71
CA ASN A 189 5.32 6.64 9.08
C ASN A 189 6.47 5.62 9.20
N TRP A 190 7.70 6.11 9.31
CA TRP A 190 8.89 5.24 9.40
C TRP A 190 8.91 4.32 10.62
N ASP A 191 8.23 4.68 11.72
CA ASP A 191 8.09 3.80 12.88
C ASP A 191 7.30 2.54 12.52
N LYS A 192 6.18 2.71 11.81
CA LYS A 192 5.39 1.58 11.31
C LYS A 192 6.19 0.72 10.33
N VAL A 193 6.95 1.35 9.43
CA VAL A 193 7.80 0.60 8.48
C VAL A 193 8.86 -0.22 9.22
N ASN A 194 9.45 0.32 10.30
CA ASN A 194 10.38 -0.42 11.16
C ASN A 194 9.71 -1.61 11.86
N GLU A 195 8.49 -1.46 12.37
CA GLU A 195 7.72 -2.57 12.96
C GLU A 195 7.54 -3.71 11.94
N LEU A 196 7.12 -3.36 10.72
CA LEU A 196 6.93 -4.32 9.63
C LEU A 196 8.24 -4.97 9.19
N PHE A 197 9.36 -4.24 9.24
CA PHE A 197 10.68 -4.76 8.87
C PHE A 197 11.22 -5.79 9.87
N LYS A 198 10.86 -5.67 11.15
CA LYS A 198 11.27 -6.58 12.23
C LYS A 198 10.45 -7.87 12.27
N GLY A 199 9.18 -7.80 11.87
CA GLY A 199 8.32 -8.98 11.65
C GLY A 199 8.87 -9.91 10.58
#